data_AF-A0A3L7T167-F1
#
_entry.id   AF-A0A3L7T167-F1
#
_cell.length_a   1.000
_cell.length_b   1.000
_cell.length_c   1.000
_cell.angle_alpha   90.00
_cell.angle_beta   90.00
_cell.angle_gamma   90.00
#
_symmetry.space_group_name_H-M   'P 1'
#
loop_
_entity.id
_entity.type
_entity.pdbx_description
1 polymer ?
#
loop_
_entity_poly.entity_id
_entity_poly.type
_entity_poly.pdbx_seq_one_letter_code
_entity_poly.pdbx_strand_id
1 'polypeptide(L)'
;MNLISNNINDLLMDLLAEIETDAEVYKDLLSKTSINNPQVRNQARIFIANNLKSNKYMEGFSIIDSKTGHMIRTMKNQEDKLLVAETISEGNQVFRSTLYENRGTPEQKVILTDSNESDPRHFDFYLEFKDNKKKGWFNSRGYSQNVLHGYPPILSYVVPLEDDLGALVGMLTLDFGVIQLQKYLMDITTKKMDRDYSFGGIPFVLERRNNQEIVVIGHPDRIYIESIPDPSIVSVSNKFLILAEKHPDQRIRAFTKIIEKEYKEKRDPFNQNSTGINVVKADDNSLWLYSWTATYPGQKPDWVIGVCVNRELAAASVI
;
A
#
# COMPACT_ATOMS: atom_id res chain seq x y z
N MET A 1 1.79 26.78 5.21
CA MET A 1 1.22 25.65 5.97
C MET A 1 0.61 24.57 5.08
N ASN A 2 -0.16 24.92 4.02
CA ASN A 2 -0.36 24.01 2.87
C ASN A 2 0.97 23.45 2.36
N LEU A 3 2.03 24.28 2.38
CA LEU A 3 3.41 23.86 2.11
C LEU A 3 3.87 22.61 2.88
N ILE A 4 3.42 22.35 4.11
CA ILE A 4 3.89 21.20 4.89
C ILE A 4 3.23 19.90 4.40
N SER A 5 1.90 19.88 4.29
CA SER A 5 1.20 18.72 3.73
C SER A 5 1.56 18.50 2.27
N ASN A 6 1.79 19.58 1.51
CA ASN A 6 2.25 19.50 0.13
C ASN A 6 3.66 18.93 0.08
N ASN A 7 4.62 19.39 0.90
CA ASN A 7 5.97 18.81 0.91
C ASN A 7 5.97 17.32 1.29
N ILE A 8 5.17 16.92 2.28
CA ILE A 8 5.05 15.50 2.66
C ILE A 8 4.36 14.69 1.56
N ASN A 9 3.35 15.26 0.91
CA ASN A 9 2.71 14.65 -0.25
C ASN A 9 3.66 14.54 -1.43
N ASP A 10 4.45 15.56 -1.74
CA ASP A 10 5.42 15.57 -2.83
C ASP A 10 6.48 14.48 -2.59
N LEU A 11 7.01 14.38 -1.36
CA LEU A 11 7.93 13.31 -0.97
C LEU A 11 7.30 11.91 -1.12
N LEU A 12 6.04 11.73 -0.68
CA LEU A 12 5.36 10.45 -0.87
C LEU A 12 5.09 10.17 -2.35
N MET A 13 4.67 11.17 -3.13
CA MET A 13 4.43 11.05 -4.56
C MET A 13 5.72 10.72 -5.32
N ASP A 14 6.86 11.29 -4.94
CA ASP A 14 8.17 10.94 -5.48
C ASP A 14 8.48 9.46 -5.22
N LEU A 15 8.28 8.97 -3.98
CA LEU A 15 8.45 7.55 -3.66
C LEU A 15 7.52 6.65 -4.49
N LEU A 16 6.25 7.03 -4.64
CA LEU A 16 5.29 6.25 -5.42
C LEU A 16 5.69 6.26 -6.90
N ALA A 17 6.09 7.40 -7.46
CA ALA A 17 6.55 7.53 -8.84
C ALA A 17 7.84 6.71 -9.12
N GLU A 18 8.74 6.61 -8.14
CA GLU A 18 9.89 5.70 -8.22
C GLU A 18 9.43 4.25 -8.34
N ILE A 19 8.46 3.82 -7.54
CA ILE A 19 7.89 2.46 -7.62
C ILE A 19 7.18 2.23 -8.96
N GLU A 20 6.45 3.22 -9.48
CA GLU A 20 5.82 3.15 -10.80
C GLU A 20 6.85 2.98 -11.92
N THR A 21 7.96 3.71 -11.82
CA THR A 21 9.07 3.65 -12.78
C THR A 21 9.73 2.27 -12.74
N ASP A 22 10.02 1.76 -11.54
CA ASP A 22 10.56 0.41 -11.34
C ASP A 22 9.62 -0.66 -11.93
N ALA A 23 8.30 -0.49 -11.77
CA ALA A 23 7.33 -1.43 -12.31
C ALA A 23 7.37 -1.52 -13.83
N GLU A 24 7.51 -0.39 -14.53
CA GLU A 24 7.65 -0.37 -15.99
C GLU A 24 8.96 -1.01 -16.44
N VAL A 25 10.07 -0.72 -15.74
CA VAL A 25 11.36 -1.36 -16.02
C VAL A 25 11.27 -2.88 -15.85
N TYR A 26 10.67 -3.34 -14.76
CA TYR A 26 10.48 -4.78 -14.50
C TYR A 26 9.49 -5.43 -15.44
N LYS A 27 8.45 -4.72 -15.87
CA LYS A 27 7.55 -5.17 -16.94
C LYS A 27 8.35 -5.42 -18.21
N ASP A 28 9.23 -4.51 -18.63
CA ASP A 28 10.05 -4.68 -19.83
C ASP A 28 11.02 -5.86 -19.74
N LEU A 29 11.60 -6.09 -18.55
CA LEU A 29 12.38 -7.30 -18.24
C LEU A 29 11.54 -8.58 -18.34
N LEU A 30 10.23 -8.48 -18.09
CA LEU A 30 9.30 -9.60 -18.04
C LEU A 30 8.46 -9.77 -19.32
N SER A 31 8.47 -8.84 -20.28
CA SER A 31 7.49 -8.78 -21.38
C SER A 31 7.92 -9.40 -22.71
N LYS A 32 9.22 -9.54 -23.03
CA LYS A 32 9.61 -9.96 -24.40
C LYS A 32 10.19 -11.37 -24.55
N THR A 33 10.94 -11.87 -23.56
CA THR A 33 11.77 -13.08 -23.73
C THR A 33 11.56 -14.09 -22.60
N SER A 34 10.93 -13.66 -21.51
CA SER A 34 10.74 -14.40 -20.26
C SER A 34 9.47 -15.24 -20.23
N ILE A 35 8.33 -14.76 -20.73
CA ILE A 35 7.05 -15.47 -20.56
C ILE A 35 7.07 -16.85 -21.24
N ASN A 36 7.70 -16.95 -22.42
CA ASN A 36 7.81 -18.21 -23.16
C ASN A 36 9.07 -19.03 -22.81
N ASN A 37 9.97 -18.49 -21.98
CA ASN A 37 11.18 -19.19 -21.51
C ASN A 37 11.27 -19.19 -19.98
N PRO A 38 10.90 -20.30 -19.31
CA PRO A 38 10.93 -20.41 -17.85
C PRO A 38 12.27 -20.05 -17.21
N GLN A 39 13.40 -20.29 -17.88
CA GLN A 39 14.73 -19.95 -17.36
C GLN A 39 14.92 -18.43 -17.32
N VAL A 40 14.57 -17.74 -18.41
CA VAL A 40 14.68 -16.27 -18.50
C VAL A 40 13.72 -15.59 -17.52
N ARG A 41 12.47 -16.08 -17.39
CA ARG A 41 11.53 -15.59 -16.35
C ARG A 41 12.10 -15.75 -14.94
N ASN A 42 12.75 -16.86 -14.65
CA ASN A 42 13.39 -17.08 -13.35
C ASN A 42 14.58 -16.14 -13.11
N GLN A 43 15.40 -15.88 -14.14
CA GLN A 43 16.52 -14.93 -14.06
C GLN A 43 16.02 -13.50 -13.82
N ALA A 44 15.01 -13.05 -14.58
CA ALA A 44 14.37 -11.75 -14.37
C ALA A 44 13.80 -11.63 -12.95
N ARG A 45 13.13 -12.67 -12.45
CA ARG A 45 12.63 -12.70 -11.07
C ARG A 45 13.77 -12.57 -10.04
N ILE A 46 14.88 -13.28 -10.21
CA ILE A 46 16.04 -13.20 -9.31
C ILE A 46 16.64 -11.79 -9.33
N PHE A 47 16.73 -11.17 -10.51
CA PHE A 47 17.19 -9.79 -10.65
C PHE A 47 16.31 -8.81 -9.87
N ILE A 48 14.98 -8.88 -10.07
CA ILE A 48 14.01 -8.03 -9.34
C ILE A 48 14.12 -8.27 -7.83
N ALA A 49 14.17 -9.53 -7.39
CA ALA A 49 14.31 -9.88 -5.98
C ALA A 49 15.60 -9.30 -5.35
N ASN A 50 16.70 -9.26 -6.10
CA ASN A 50 17.94 -8.66 -5.61
C ASN A 50 17.85 -7.13 -5.52
N ASN A 51 17.20 -6.45 -6.47
CA ASN A 51 16.98 -5.01 -6.37
C ASN A 51 16.07 -4.65 -5.18
N LEU A 52 15.06 -5.48 -4.91
CA LEU A 52 14.21 -5.31 -3.73
C LEU A 52 14.99 -5.36 -2.41
N LYS A 53 16.05 -6.18 -2.30
CA LYS A 53 16.88 -6.22 -1.08
C LYS A 53 17.50 -4.85 -0.76
N SER A 54 17.90 -4.09 -1.78
CA SER A 54 18.50 -2.76 -1.61
C SER A 54 17.48 -1.66 -1.37
N ASN A 55 16.25 -1.78 -1.88
CA ASN A 55 15.23 -0.74 -1.69
C ASN A 55 14.53 -0.89 -0.33
N LYS A 56 14.85 -0.03 0.64
CA LYS A 56 14.31 -0.14 2.02
C LYS A 56 12.80 0.07 2.15
N TYR A 57 12.15 0.71 1.18
CA TYR A 57 10.73 1.06 1.26
C TYR A 57 9.85 0.11 0.46
N MET A 58 10.40 -0.68 -0.46
CA MET A 58 9.62 -1.74 -1.11
C MET A 58 9.50 -2.98 -0.23
N GLU A 59 8.29 -3.53 -0.16
CA GLU A 59 8.02 -4.79 0.55
C GLU A 59 8.26 -5.99 -0.36
N GLY A 60 7.78 -5.95 -1.61
CA GLY A 60 7.85 -7.11 -2.48
C GLY A 60 7.33 -6.89 -3.89
N PHE A 61 7.14 -8.00 -4.58
CA PHE A 61 6.50 -8.05 -5.90
C PHE A 61 5.84 -9.41 -6.10
N SER A 62 4.87 -9.48 -7.01
CA SER A 62 4.31 -10.74 -7.47
C SER A 62 4.08 -10.78 -8.96
N ILE A 63 4.17 -11.99 -9.52
CA ILE A 63 3.88 -12.28 -10.91
C ILE A 63 2.76 -13.31 -10.93
N ILE A 64 1.66 -12.99 -11.61
CA ILE A 64 0.53 -13.88 -11.84
C ILE A 64 0.47 -14.24 -13.32
N ASP A 65 0.40 -15.53 -13.61
CA ASP A 65 0.23 -16.08 -14.95
C ASP A 65 -1.26 -16.19 -15.28
N SER A 66 -1.72 -15.46 -16.30
CA SER A 66 -3.14 -15.36 -16.65
C SER A 66 -3.73 -16.67 -17.17
N LYS A 67 -2.91 -17.56 -17.72
CA LYS A 67 -3.36 -18.83 -18.30
C LYS A 67 -3.47 -19.93 -17.26
N THR A 68 -2.47 -20.04 -16.40
CA THR A 68 -2.33 -21.16 -15.44
C THR A 68 -2.80 -20.82 -14.03
N GLY A 69 -2.91 -19.54 -13.69
CA GLY A 69 -3.11 -19.12 -12.30
C GLY A 69 -1.86 -19.33 -11.44
N HIS A 70 -0.69 -19.62 -12.03
CA HIS A 70 0.56 -19.69 -11.28
C HIS A 70 0.92 -18.29 -10.78
N MET A 71 0.95 -18.14 -9.45
CA MET A 71 1.39 -16.93 -8.80
C MET A 71 2.69 -17.20 -8.05
N ILE A 72 3.66 -16.33 -8.25
CA ILE A 72 4.85 -16.28 -7.41
C ILE A 72 5.01 -14.88 -6.84
N ARG A 73 5.24 -14.81 -5.55
CA ARG A 73 5.46 -13.59 -4.80
C ARG A 73 6.80 -13.67 -4.10
N THR A 74 7.55 -12.59 -4.14
CA THR A 74 8.75 -12.40 -3.32
C THR A 74 8.55 -11.17 -2.48
N MET A 75 8.73 -11.30 -1.17
CA MET A 75 8.45 -10.23 -0.21
C MET A 75 9.47 -10.24 0.92
N LYS A 76 9.60 -9.12 1.63
CA LYS A 76 10.34 -9.04 2.88
C LYS A 76 9.43 -9.39 4.04
N ASN A 77 9.95 -10.19 4.97
CA ASN A 77 9.33 -10.34 6.28
C ASN A 77 9.64 -9.12 7.17
N GLN A 78 9.18 -9.15 8.41
CA GLN A 78 9.40 -8.05 9.38
C GLN A 78 10.88 -7.84 9.75
N GLU A 79 11.74 -8.84 9.53
CA GLU A 79 13.20 -8.77 9.73
C GLU A 79 13.94 -8.36 8.45
N ASP A 80 13.23 -7.88 7.43
CA ASP A 80 13.75 -7.52 6.10
C ASP A 80 14.42 -8.68 5.34
N LYS A 81 14.19 -9.94 5.76
CA LYS A 81 14.60 -11.14 5.02
C LYS A 81 13.62 -11.42 3.90
N LEU A 82 14.13 -11.79 2.73
CA LEU A 82 13.26 -12.24 1.64
C LEU A 82 12.59 -13.57 1.99
N LEU A 83 11.35 -13.69 1.53
CA LEU A 83 10.53 -14.89 1.50
C LEU A 83 9.93 -15.04 0.10
N VAL A 84 9.63 -16.27 -0.29
CA VAL A 84 8.94 -16.57 -1.54
C VAL A 84 7.65 -17.35 -1.24
N ALA A 85 6.52 -16.85 -1.72
CA ALA A 85 5.25 -17.57 -1.69
C ALA A 85 4.86 -17.96 -3.13
N GLU A 86 4.62 -19.24 -3.35
CA GLU A 86 4.27 -19.79 -4.66
C GLU A 86 2.92 -20.50 -4.57
N THR A 87 2.00 -20.17 -5.48
CA THR A 87 0.69 -20.81 -5.60
C THR A 87 0.57 -21.43 -6.98
N ILE A 88 0.41 -22.75 -7.05
CA ILE A 88 0.28 -23.54 -8.29
C ILE A 88 -1.02 -24.35 -8.27
N SER A 89 -1.59 -24.59 -9.44
CA SER A 89 -2.69 -25.55 -9.58
C SER A 89 -2.13 -26.97 -9.63
N GLU A 90 -2.70 -27.87 -8.84
CA GLU A 90 -2.43 -29.31 -8.84
C GLU A 90 -3.43 -30.07 -9.74
N GLY A 91 -4.30 -29.35 -10.46
CA GLY A 91 -5.44 -29.91 -11.17
C GLY A 91 -6.65 -30.19 -10.27
N ASN A 92 -7.77 -30.60 -10.85
CA ASN A 92 -9.01 -30.93 -10.13
C ASN A 92 -9.49 -29.83 -9.15
N GLN A 93 -9.30 -28.56 -9.51
CA GLN A 93 -9.64 -27.38 -8.66
C GLN A 93 -8.83 -27.30 -7.34
N VAL A 94 -7.78 -28.10 -7.20
CA VAL A 94 -6.86 -28.03 -6.06
C VAL A 94 -5.72 -27.07 -6.38
N PHE A 95 -5.42 -26.20 -5.40
CA PHE A 95 -4.28 -25.30 -5.43
C PHE A 95 -3.36 -25.56 -4.25
N ARG A 96 -2.07 -25.61 -4.55
CA ARG A 96 -0.99 -25.71 -3.57
C ARG A 96 -0.33 -24.36 -3.41
N SER A 97 -0.38 -23.83 -2.20
CA SER A 97 0.38 -22.65 -1.82
C SER A 97 1.53 -23.05 -0.90
N THR A 98 2.74 -22.61 -1.21
CA THR A 98 3.95 -22.94 -0.45
C THR A 98 4.74 -21.68 -0.11
N LEU A 99 5.26 -21.62 1.11
CA LEU A 99 6.18 -20.58 1.59
C LEU A 99 7.59 -21.13 1.69
N TYR A 100 8.57 -20.35 1.23
CA TYR A 100 9.99 -20.65 1.26
C TYR A 100 10.78 -19.46 1.84
N GLU A 101 11.95 -19.73 2.41
CA GLU A 101 12.92 -18.67 2.73
C GLU A 101 13.47 -18.05 1.43
N ASN A 102 13.89 -18.90 0.49
CA ASN A 102 14.19 -18.50 -0.87
C ASN A 102 13.69 -19.60 -1.82
N ARG A 103 13.38 -19.26 -3.08
CA ARG A 103 12.95 -20.31 -4.00
C ARG A 103 14.07 -21.34 -4.20
N GLY A 104 13.75 -22.62 -3.99
CA GLY A 104 14.71 -23.72 -4.05
C GLY A 104 15.29 -24.11 -2.68
N THR A 105 14.90 -23.45 -1.60
CA THR A 105 15.16 -23.92 -0.23
C THR A 105 14.05 -24.88 0.23
N PRO A 106 14.23 -25.59 1.36
CA PRO A 106 13.16 -26.39 1.96
C PRO A 106 11.86 -25.59 2.17
N GLU A 107 10.74 -26.28 2.05
CA GLU A 107 9.40 -25.74 2.27
C GLU A 107 9.21 -25.40 3.75
N GLN A 108 8.82 -24.17 4.05
CA GLN A 108 8.54 -23.73 5.42
C GLN A 108 7.09 -24.00 5.81
N LYS A 109 6.17 -23.83 4.86
CA LYS A 109 4.73 -24.00 5.07
C LYS A 109 4.08 -24.38 3.74
N VAL A 110 3.17 -25.35 3.79
CA VAL A 110 2.36 -25.79 2.63
C VAL A 110 0.90 -25.77 3.04
N ILE A 111 0.05 -25.20 2.19
CA ILE A 111 -1.41 -25.26 2.32
C ILE A 111 -1.97 -25.79 1.00
N LEU A 112 -2.83 -26.80 1.11
CA LEU A 112 -3.66 -27.28 0.01
C LEU A 112 -5.07 -26.76 0.21
N THR A 113 -5.67 -26.28 -0.87
CA THR A 113 -7.07 -25.83 -0.87
C THR A 113 -7.77 -26.39 -2.11
N ASP A 114 -8.95 -26.95 -1.89
CA ASP A 114 -9.88 -27.47 -2.89
C ASP A 114 -10.80 -26.38 -3.49
N SER A 115 -10.54 -25.12 -3.17
CA SER A 115 -11.39 -23.98 -3.53
C SER A 115 -10.78 -23.14 -4.64
N ASN A 116 -11.61 -22.77 -5.62
CA ASN A 116 -11.32 -21.73 -6.61
C ASN A 116 -11.00 -20.36 -5.97
N GLU A 117 -11.30 -20.17 -4.67
CA GLU A 117 -10.91 -18.98 -3.90
C GLU A 117 -9.40 -18.80 -3.81
N SER A 118 -8.60 -19.85 -4.03
CA SER A 118 -7.14 -19.78 -4.05
C SER A 118 -6.55 -19.58 -5.44
N ASP A 119 -7.37 -19.60 -6.48
CA ASP A 119 -6.94 -19.28 -7.83
C ASP A 119 -6.69 -17.77 -7.91
N PRO A 120 -5.46 -17.32 -8.20
CA PRO A 120 -5.14 -15.91 -8.24
C PRO A 120 -5.94 -15.11 -9.26
N ARG A 121 -6.53 -15.80 -10.25
CA ARG A 121 -7.37 -15.18 -11.28
C ARG A 121 -8.78 -14.83 -10.79
N HIS A 122 -9.16 -15.31 -9.62
CA HIS A 122 -10.43 -14.99 -8.95
C HIS A 122 -10.26 -13.97 -7.82
N PHE A 123 -9.03 -13.52 -7.55
CA PHE A 123 -8.82 -12.47 -6.57
C PHE A 123 -9.42 -11.15 -7.08
N ASP A 124 -10.12 -10.41 -6.20
CA ASP A 124 -10.80 -9.16 -6.56
C ASP A 124 -9.90 -8.18 -7.32
N PHE A 125 -8.66 -8.00 -6.85
CA PHE A 125 -7.71 -7.09 -7.51
C PHE A 125 -7.29 -7.56 -8.90
N TYR A 126 -7.20 -8.88 -9.13
CA TYR A 126 -6.91 -9.42 -10.46
C TYR A 126 -8.10 -9.22 -11.39
N LEU A 127 -9.33 -9.43 -10.91
CA LEU A 127 -10.55 -9.21 -11.68
C LEU A 127 -10.70 -7.73 -12.07
N GLU A 128 -10.53 -6.83 -11.09
CA GLU A 128 -10.54 -5.38 -11.33
C GLU A 128 -9.47 -4.95 -12.35
N PHE A 129 -8.27 -5.52 -12.27
CA PHE A 129 -7.21 -5.30 -13.25
C PHE A 129 -7.58 -5.87 -14.63
N LYS A 130 -8.06 -7.11 -14.71
CA LYS A 130 -8.35 -7.82 -15.97
C LYS A 130 -9.39 -7.08 -16.81
N ASP A 131 -10.43 -6.55 -16.17
CA ASP A 131 -11.52 -5.85 -16.85
C ASP A 131 -11.08 -4.51 -17.42
N ASN A 132 -10.16 -3.83 -16.74
CA ASN A 132 -9.71 -2.49 -17.14
C ASN A 132 -8.41 -2.48 -17.96
N LYS A 133 -7.57 -3.51 -17.81
CA LYS A 133 -6.19 -3.63 -18.33
C LYS A 133 -5.30 -2.40 -18.10
N LYS A 134 -5.69 -1.53 -17.17
CA LYS A 134 -4.94 -0.32 -16.83
C LYS A 134 -3.95 -0.64 -15.74
N LYS A 135 -2.73 -0.17 -15.93
CA LYS A 135 -1.78 -0.04 -14.83
C LYS A 135 -2.29 0.98 -13.82
N GLY A 136 -1.88 0.83 -12.57
CA GLY A 136 -2.28 1.76 -11.53
C GLY A 136 -2.08 1.20 -10.14
N TRP A 137 -2.27 2.07 -9.16
CA TRP A 137 -2.29 1.70 -7.75
C TRP A 137 -3.63 1.10 -7.36
N PHE A 138 -3.58 0.07 -6.53
CA PHE A 138 -4.75 -0.58 -5.95
C PHE A 138 -4.88 -0.21 -4.48
N ASN A 139 -6.12 -0.18 -4.01
CA ASN A 139 -6.41 0.00 -2.59
C ASN A 139 -5.65 -1.03 -1.74
N SER A 140 -5.30 -0.63 -0.52
CA SER A 140 -4.62 -1.49 0.42
C SER A 140 -5.41 -2.79 0.69
N ARG A 141 -4.73 -3.93 0.82
CA ARG A 141 -5.38 -5.22 1.02
C ARG A 141 -4.52 -6.19 1.81
N GLY A 142 -5.17 -7.14 2.46
CA GLY A 142 -4.49 -8.33 2.97
C GLY A 142 -4.01 -9.21 1.82
N TYR A 143 -3.08 -10.10 2.11
CA TYR A 143 -2.62 -11.09 1.14
C TYR A 143 -3.72 -12.11 0.83
N SER A 144 -4.05 -12.28 -0.46
CA SER A 144 -5.01 -13.32 -0.92
C SER A 144 -4.39 -14.72 -0.97
N GLN A 145 -3.07 -14.85 -0.93
CA GLN A 145 -2.40 -16.15 -0.84
C GLN A 145 -2.51 -16.67 0.60
N ASN A 146 -3.21 -17.80 0.79
CA ASN A 146 -3.48 -18.38 2.12
C ASN A 146 -2.25 -18.58 3.00
N VAL A 147 -1.09 -18.91 2.41
CA VAL A 147 0.16 -19.08 3.16
C VAL A 147 0.64 -17.80 3.84
N LEU A 148 0.21 -16.64 3.32
CA LEU A 148 0.51 -15.30 3.80
C LEU A 148 -0.63 -14.68 4.63
N HIS A 149 -1.69 -15.43 4.95
CA HIS A 149 -2.68 -14.95 5.92
C HIS A 149 -2.01 -14.68 7.27
N GLY A 150 -2.23 -13.48 7.83
CA GLY A 150 -1.56 -13.00 9.04
C GLY A 150 -0.45 -11.98 8.78
N TYR A 151 0.01 -11.83 7.53
CA TYR A 151 0.96 -10.77 7.18
C TYR A 151 0.25 -9.41 7.07
N PRO A 152 0.98 -8.31 7.35
CA PRO A 152 0.45 -6.94 7.26
C PRO A 152 -0.11 -6.60 5.87
N PRO A 153 -1.03 -5.63 5.77
CA PRO A 153 -1.57 -5.20 4.49
C PRO A 153 -0.52 -4.55 3.60
N ILE A 154 -0.79 -4.65 2.30
CA ILE A 154 0.03 -4.06 1.24
C ILE A 154 -0.78 -3.14 0.35
N LEU A 155 -0.08 -2.22 -0.28
CA LEU A 155 -0.51 -1.39 -1.38
C LEU A 155 0.23 -1.92 -2.60
N SER A 156 -0.42 -2.05 -3.75
CA SER A 156 0.25 -2.57 -4.95
C SER A 156 0.12 -1.60 -6.10
N TYR A 157 1.22 -1.33 -6.79
CA TYR A 157 1.18 -0.84 -8.14
C TYR A 157 1.18 -2.02 -9.10
N VAL A 158 0.25 -2.02 -10.05
CA VAL A 158 0.00 -3.14 -10.95
C VAL A 158 0.30 -2.73 -12.38
N VAL A 159 0.96 -3.60 -13.13
CA VAL A 159 1.21 -3.42 -14.56
C VAL A 159 0.88 -4.70 -15.36
N PRO A 160 0.31 -4.56 -16.57
CA PRO A 160 0.03 -5.71 -17.43
C PRO A 160 1.31 -6.32 -18.00
N LEU A 161 1.37 -7.65 -18.05
CA LEU A 161 2.32 -8.39 -18.86
C LEU A 161 1.60 -8.87 -20.12
N GLU A 162 2.07 -8.42 -21.27
CA GLU A 162 1.46 -8.64 -22.58
C GLU A 162 2.40 -9.42 -23.50
N ASP A 163 1.87 -10.21 -24.42
CA ASP A 163 2.64 -10.83 -25.49
C ASP A 163 2.87 -9.87 -26.68
N ASP A 164 3.59 -10.33 -27.71
CA ASP A 164 3.89 -9.55 -28.92
C ASP A 164 2.64 -9.09 -29.69
N LEU A 165 1.48 -9.69 -29.43
CA LEU A 165 0.21 -9.34 -30.04
C LEU A 165 -0.62 -8.41 -29.13
N GLY A 166 -0.09 -8.01 -27.98
CA GLY A 166 -0.77 -7.19 -26.98
C GLY A 166 -1.80 -7.97 -26.15
N ALA A 167 -1.77 -9.31 -26.19
CA ALA A 167 -2.67 -10.12 -25.37
C ALA A 167 -2.14 -10.23 -23.94
N LEU A 168 -3.05 -10.12 -22.96
CA LEU A 168 -2.71 -10.22 -21.54
C LEU A 168 -2.27 -11.65 -21.20
N VAL A 169 -1.00 -11.84 -20.87
CA VAL A 169 -0.41 -13.14 -20.49
C VAL A 169 -0.10 -13.23 -19.01
N GLY A 170 -0.03 -12.09 -18.32
CA GLY A 170 0.16 -12.07 -16.88
C GLY A 170 -0.02 -10.68 -16.28
N MET A 171 0.29 -10.59 -15.00
CA MET A 171 0.25 -9.36 -14.24
C MET A 171 1.46 -9.31 -13.31
N LEU A 172 2.13 -8.16 -13.26
CA LEU A 172 3.17 -7.85 -12.28
C LEU A 172 2.58 -6.88 -11.25
N THR A 173 2.83 -7.16 -9.97
CA THR A 173 2.56 -6.23 -8.87
C THR A 173 3.87 -5.86 -8.20
N LEU A 174 4.06 -4.58 -7.90
CA LEU A 174 5.08 -4.11 -6.96
C LEU A 174 4.35 -3.71 -5.68
N ASP A 175 4.75 -4.31 -4.57
CA ASP A 175 4.08 -4.19 -3.30
C ASP A 175 4.84 -3.22 -2.38
N PHE A 176 4.12 -2.18 -1.96
CA PHE A 176 4.52 -1.23 -0.93
C PHE A 176 3.72 -1.52 0.34
N GLY A 177 4.39 -1.95 1.39
CA GLY A 177 3.71 -2.33 2.63
C GLY A 177 3.18 -1.16 3.42
N VAL A 178 2.08 -1.39 4.15
CA VAL A 178 1.61 -0.42 5.15
C VAL A 178 2.67 -0.19 6.22
N ILE A 179 3.43 -1.23 6.61
CA ILE A 179 4.57 -1.09 7.53
C ILE A 179 5.66 -0.19 6.93
N GLN A 180 6.01 -0.38 5.65
CA GLN A 180 7.02 0.42 4.98
C GLN A 180 6.56 1.88 4.82
N LEU A 181 5.28 2.13 4.54
CA LEU A 181 4.69 3.47 4.55
C LEU A 181 4.81 4.12 5.94
N GLN A 182 4.48 3.40 7.01
CA GLN A 182 4.63 3.93 8.36
C GLN A 182 6.10 4.21 8.72
N LYS A 183 7.04 3.31 8.38
CA LYS A 183 8.50 3.53 8.52
C LYS A 183 8.95 4.76 7.74
N TYR A 184 8.45 4.95 6.51
CA TYR A 184 8.72 6.12 5.68
C TYR A 184 8.21 7.41 6.35
N LEU A 185 6.98 7.42 6.84
CA LEU A 185 6.40 8.56 7.57
C LEU A 185 7.18 8.87 8.86
N MET A 186 7.67 7.85 9.55
CA MET A 186 8.56 8.01 10.71
C MET A 186 9.91 8.60 10.29
N ASP A 187 10.51 8.13 9.20
CA ASP A 187 11.79 8.66 8.69
C ASP A 187 11.68 10.14 8.32
N ILE A 188 10.61 10.55 7.62
CA ILE A 188 10.43 11.96 7.22
C ILE A 188 10.10 12.87 8.42
N THR A 189 9.51 12.33 9.49
CA THR A 189 9.18 13.11 10.71
C THR A 189 10.35 13.19 11.69
N THR A 190 11.15 12.13 11.80
CA THR A 190 12.28 12.05 12.75
C THR A 190 13.58 12.60 12.20
N LYS A 191 13.76 12.61 10.86
CA LYS A 191 14.81 13.43 10.25
C LYS A 191 14.52 14.89 10.59
N LYS A 192 15.32 15.47 11.49
CA LYS A 192 15.69 16.88 11.34
C LYS A 192 16.33 16.98 9.96
N MET A 193 15.55 17.20 8.90
CA MET A 193 16.11 17.53 7.60
C MET A 193 17.07 18.70 7.84
N ASP A 194 18.27 18.66 7.26
CA ASP A 194 19.39 19.61 7.45
C ASP A 194 19.09 21.06 6.97
N ARG A 195 17.89 21.57 7.23
CA ARG A 195 17.44 22.94 7.06
C ARG A 195 16.50 23.25 8.22
N ASP A 196 16.41 24.50 8.63
CA ASP A 196 15.65 25.02 9.80
C ASP A 196 14.12 24.76 9.82
N TYR A 197 13.63 23.69 9.22
CA TYR A 197 12.24 23.24 9.21
C TYR A 197 12.07 22.02 10.10
N SER A 198 11.88 22.22 11.41
CA SER A 198 11.18 21.22 12.20
C SER A 198 9.72 21.21 11.76
N PHE A 199 9.30 20.20 10.99
CA PHE A 199 7.89 19.95 10.75
C PHE A 199 7.26 19.53 12.08
N GLY A 200 6.80 20.48 12.89
CA GLY A 200 6.17 20.21 14.20
C GLY A 200 4.80 19.52 14.11
N GLY A 201 4.57 18.72 13.06
CA GLY A 201 3.29 18.11 12.74
C GLY A 201 3.38 16.61 12.56
N ILE A 202 2.22 15.97 12.67
CA ILE A 202 2.06 14.52 12.61
C ILE A 202 1.34 14.20 11.30
N PRO A 203 2.06 13.61 10.32
CA PRO A 203 1.45 13.14 9.10
C PRO A 203 0.62 11.88 9.35
N PHE A 204 -0.38 11.70 8.51
CA PHE A 204 -1.15 10.47 8.43
C PHE A 204 -1.69 10.31 7.01
N VAL A 205 -1.92 9.07 6.60
CA VAL A 205 -2.48 8.74 5.28
C VAL A 205 -3.77 7.98 5.48
N LEU A 206 -4.85 8.50 4.90
CA LEU A 206 -6.17 7.90 4.91
C LEU A 206 -6.50 7.34 3.54
N GLU A 207 -7.17 6.20 3.51
CA GLU A 207 -7.70 5.59 2.30
C GLU A 207 -9.21 5.43 2.42
N ARG A 208 -9.94 5.84 1.37
CA ARG A 208 -11.37 5.60 1.25
C ARG A 208 -11.64 4.29 0.51
N ARG A 209 -12.28 3.36 1.23
CA ARG A 209 -12.70 2.05 0.74
C ARG A 209 -13.91 2.16 -0.17
N ASN A 210 -14.18 1.12 -0.95
CA ASN A 210 -15.32 1.07 -1.87
C ASN A 210 -16.68 1.13 -1.14
N ASN A 211 -16.75 0.62 0.10
CA ASN A 211 -17.91 0.73 0.98
C ASN A 211 -17.97 2.07 1.75
N GLN A 212 -17.17 3.07 1.37
CA GLN A 212 -17.06 4.39 2.00
C GLN A 212 -16.41 4.41 3.39
N GLU A 213 -15.94 3.26 3.92
CA GLU A 213 -15.11 3.28 5.13
C GLU A 213 -13.84 4.09 4.88
N ILE A 214 -13.42 4.85 5.89
CA ILE A 214 -12.16 5.58 5.87
C ILE A 214 -11.22 4.89 6.85
N VAL A 215 -10.11 4.38 6.31
CA VAL A 215 -9.12 3.64 7.08
C VAL A 215 -7.80 4.39 7.13
N VAL A 216 -7.05 4.19 8.21
CA VAL A 216 -5.69 4.72 8.35
C VAL A 216 -4.71 3.72 7.77
N ILE A 217 -3.99 4.11 6.73
CA ILE A 217 -2.96 3.28 6.09
C ILE A 217 -1.54 3.77 6.41
N GLY A 218 -1.38 4.93 7.05
CA GLY A 218 -0.08 5.45 7.47
C GLY A 218 -0.18 6.37 8.68
N HIS A 219 0.70 6.17 9.67
CA HIS A 219 0.88 6.98 10.86
C HIS A 219 2.32 6.79 11.42
N PRO A 220 3.01 7.83 11.92
CA PRO A 220 4.42 7.73 12.32
C PRO A 220 4.67 7.12 13.72
N ASP A 221 3.63 6.97 14.55
CA ASP A 221 3.76 6.39 15.89
C ASP A 221 3.94 4.86 15.83
N ARG A 222 4.99 4.38 16.49
CA ARG A 222 5.42 2.97 16.48
C ARG A 222 4.41 2.00 17.08
N ILE A 223 3.53 2.47 17.98
CA ILE A 223 2.53 1.58 18.58
C ILE A 223 1.61 0.95 17.52
N TYR A 224 1.40 1.65 16.39
CA TYR A 224 0.61 1.17 15.25
C TYR A 224 1.43 0.36 14.22
N ILE A 225 2.76 0.29 14.39
CA ILE A 225 3.68 -0.49 13.56
C ILE A 225 3.81 -1.92 14.10
N GLU A 226 3.81 -2.08 15.43
CA GLU A 226 4.30 -3.30 16.09
C GLU A 226 3.18 -4.22 16.61
N SER A 227 1.92 -3.76 16.64
CA SER A 227 0.81 -4.51 17.24
C SER A 227 -0.34 -4.75 16.27
N ILE A 228 -0.97 -5.93 16.37
CA ILE A 228 -2.22 -6.22 15.66
C ILE A 228 -3.33 -5.40 16.34
N PRO A 229 -4.09 -4.58 15.59
CA PRO A 229 -5.13 -3.72 16.17
C PRO A 229 -6.31 -4.54 16.73
N ASP A 230 -7.04 -3.93 17.67
CA ASP A 230 -8.25 -4.50 18.28
C ASP A 230 -9.32 -4.79 17.19
N PRO A 231 -9.91 -6.00 17.13
CA PRO A 231 -10.94 -6.34 16.13
C PRO A 231 -12.17 -5.40 16.11
N SER A 232 -12.45 -4.67 17.20
CA SER A 232 -13.59 -3.75 17.29
C SER A 232 -13.37 -2.40 16.60
N ILE A 233 -12.12 -2.07 16.28
CA ILE A 233 -11.72 -0.78 15.69
C ILE A 233 -11.26 -0.89 14.23
N VAL A 234 -11.20 -2.10 13.67
CA VAL A 234 -10.69 -2.37 12.32
C VAL A 234 -11.81 -2.41 11.27
N SER A 235 -11.45 -2.18 10.01
CA SER A 235 -12.37 -2.28 8.87
C SER A 235 -12.85 -3.71 8.68
N VAL A 236 -14.13 -3.85 8.30
CA VAL A 236 -14.69 -5.15 7.91
C VAL A 236 -13.99 -5.68 6.65
N SER A 237 -13.53 -4.79 5.77
CA SER A 237 -12.83 -5.13 4.53
C SER A 237 -11.35 -5.47 4.72
N ASN A 238 -10.74 -5.08 5.85
CA ASN A 238 -9.35 -5.40 6.17
C ASN A 238 -9.10 -5.30 7.68
N LYS A 239 -8.96 -6.47 8.33
CA LYS A 239 -8.82 -6.59 9.80
C LYS A 239 -7.52 -6.01 10.37
N PHE A 240 -6.62 -5.54 9.54
CA PHE A 240 -5.37 -4.91 9.97
C PHE A 240 -5.38 -3.39 9.82
N LEU A 241 -6.43 -2.82 9.20
CA LEU A 241 -6.54 -1.38 9.00
C LEU A 241 -7.56 -0.80 9.97
N ILE A 242 -7.12 0.18 10.74
CA ILE A 242 -7.94 0.83 11.76
C ILE A 242 -8.87 1.84 11.08
N LEU A 243 -10.15 1.82 11.45
CA LEU A 243 -11.12 2.83 11.04
C LEU A 243 -10.72 4.20 11.61
N ALA A 244 -10.65 5.22 10.76
CA ALA A 244 -10.18 6.55 11.15
C ALA A 244 -11.02 7.15 12.30
N GLU A 245 -12.33 6.91 12.31
CA GLU A 245 -13.25 7.40 13.35
C GLU A 245 -13.06 6.72 14.71
N LYS A 246 -12.45 5.52 14.73
CA LYS A 246 -12.14 4.74 15.93
C LYS A 246 -10.65 4.72 16.25
N HIS A 247 -9.85 5.49 15.52
CA HIS A 247 -8.40 5.44 15.66
C HIS A 247 -7.97 5.89 17.06
N PRO A 248 -7.05 5.21 17.76
CA PRO A 248 -6.67 5.60 19.13
C PRO A 248 -6.08 7.01 19.22
N ASP A 249 -5.40 7.46 18.15
CA ASP A 249 -5.03 8.87 18.00
C ASP A 249 -6.26 9.76 17.77
N GLN A 250 -6.60 10.53 18.80
CA GLN A 250 -7.67 11.53 18.79
C GLN A 250 -7.57 12.57 17.67
N ARG A 251 -6.35 12.86 17.17
CA ARG A 251 -6.12 13.83 16.10
C ARG A 251 -6.65 13.30 14.78
N ILE A 252 -6.56 12.00 14.54
CA ILE A 252 -7.17 11.34 13.37
C ILE A 252 -8.70 11.38 13.49
N ARG A 253 -9.25 11.05 14.67
CA ARG A 253 -10.71 11.15 14.91
C ARG A 253 -11.24 12.58 14.76
N ALA A 254 -10.45 13.58 15.13
CA ALA A 254 -10.80 14.98 14.88
C ALA A 254 -10.77 15.33 13.39
N PHE A 255 -9.86 14.73 12.62
CA PHE A 255 -9.84 14.90 11.16
C PHE A 255 -11.05 14.26 10.46
N THR A 256 -11.58 13.13 10.95
CA THR A 256 -12.81 12.57 10.36
C THR A 256 -14.00 13.52 10.47
N LYS A 257 -14.10 14.30 11.55
CA LYS A 257 -15.10 15.36 11.70
C LYS A 257 -14.93 16.47 10.65
N ILE A 258 -13.69 16.74 10.19
CA ILE A 258 -13.44 17.64 9.06
C ILE A 258 -14.01 17.02 7.79
N ILE A 259 -13.69 15.75 7.51
CA ILE A 259 -14.18 15.05 6.31
C ILE A 259 -15.71 15.04 6.25
N GLU A 260 -16.39 14.75 7.37
CA GLU A 260 -17.85 14.79 7.46
C GLU A 260 -18.42 16.18 7.15
N LYS A 261 -17.76 17.25 7.64
CA LYS A 261 -18.15 18.63 7.34
C LYS A 261 -17.98 18.94 5.85
N GLU A 262 -16.85 18.57 5.27
CA GLU A 262 -16.56 18.76 3.85
C GLU A 262 -17.63 18.05 2.98
N TYR A 263 -18.01 16.80 3.33
CA TYR A 263 -19.09 16.09 2.66
C TYR A 263 -20.45 16.81 2.74
N LYS A 264 -20.81 17.35 3.92
CA LYS A 264 -22.04 18.16 4.08
C LYS A 264 -22.03 19.41 3.21
N GLU A 265 -20.85 19.97 2.95
CA GLU A 265 -20.63 21.13 2.10
C GLU A 265 -20.40 20.77 0.62
N LYS A 266 -20.61 19.49 0.24
CA LYS A 266 -20.40 18.95 -1.12
C LYS A 266 -18.97 19.13 -1.63
N ARG A 267 -18.00 19.16 -0.72
CA ARG A 267 -16.57 19.15 -1.01
C ARG A 267 -16.02 17.78 -0.61
N ASP A 268 -15.68 16.94 -1.59
CA ASP A 268 -15.13 15.62 -1.30
C ASP A 268 -13.62 15.73 -1.06
N PRO A 269 -13.12 15.42 0.16
CA PRO A 269 -11.69 15.52 0.45
C PRO A 269 -10.80 14.62 -0.40
N PHE A 270 -11.35 13.56 -1.01
CA PHE A 270 -10.64 12.54 -1.79
C PHE A 270 -10.67 12.80 -3.32
N ASN A 271 -11.15 13.96 -3.78
CA ASN A 271 -11.31 14.26 -5.20
C ASN A 271 -10.16 15.12 -5.80
N GLN A 272 -10.10 15.20 -7.14
CA GLN A 272 -9.07 15.74 -8.07
C GLN A 272 -8.31 17.01 -7.69
N ASN A 273 -8.86 17.87 -6.86
CA ASN A 273 -8.26 19.16 -6.50
C ASN A 273 -8.46 19.52 -5.02
N SER A 274 -8.73 18.53 -4.17
CA SER A 274 -8.98 18.77 -2.77
C SER A 274 -7.66 19.04 -2.03
N THR A 275 -7.46 20.31 -1.68
CA THR A 275 -6.52 20.73 -0.65
C THR A 275 -7.26 21.60 0.34
N GLY A 276 -6.89 21.53 1.62
CA GLY A 276 -7.61 22.30 2.63
C GLY A 276 -6.82 22.50 3.90
N ILE A 277 -7.24 23.52 4.64
CA ILE A 277 -6.72 23.84 5.97
C ILE A 277 -7.92 24.01 6.90
N ASN A 278 -7.87 23.43 8.08
CA ASN A 278 -8.93 23.58 9.07
C ASN A 278 -8.39 23.53 10.51
N VAL A 279 -9.04 24.21 11.43
CA VAL A 279 -8.73 24.17 12.86
C VAL A 279 -9.84 23.43 13.57
N VAL A 280 -9.49 22.34 14.25
CA VAL A 280 -10.47 21.52 14.98
C VAL A 280 -9.94 21.16 16.36
N LYS A 281 -10.87 21.03 17.32
CA LYS A 281 -10.58 20.51 18.65
C LYS A 281 -10.59 18.99 18.64
N ALA A 282 -9.54 18.39 19.19
CA ALA A 282 -9.52 16.97 19.52
C ALA A 282 -10.42 16.68 20.74
N ASP A 283 -10.62 15.39 21.04
CA ASP A 283 -11.54 14.95 22.10
C ASP A 283 -11.08 15.40 23.51
N ASP A 284 -9.78 15.64 23.71
CA ASP A 284 -9.20 16.23 24.92
C ASP A 284 -9.28 17.78 24.97
N ASN A 285 -9.99 18.40 24.03
CA ASN A 285 -10.11 19.85 23.82
C ASN A 285 -8.85 20.56 23.28
N SER A 286 -7.76 19.86 23.00
CA SER A 286 -6.58 20.47 22.38
C SER A 286 -6.90 20.95 20.96
N LEU A 287 -6.36 22.11 20.59
CA LEU A 287 -6.60 22.75 19.28
C LEU A 287 -5.49 22.36 18.30
N TRP A 288 -5.90 21.77 17.17
CA TRP A 288 -5.00 21.35 16.11
C TRP A 288 -5.34 22.03 14.80
N LEU A 289 -4.28 22.36 14.06
CA LEU A 289 -4.34 22.90 12.71
C LEU A 289 -4.00 21.79 11.74
N TYR A 290 -4.97 21.47 10.89
CA TYR A 290 -4.89 20.41 9.89
C TYR A 290 -4.66 21.02 8.51
N SER A 291 -3.83 20.36 7.73
CA SER A 291 -3.63 20.61 6.31
C SER A 291 -3.69 19.27 5.59
N TRP A 292 -4.34 19.19 4.44
CA TRP A 292 -4.45 17.94 3.68
C TRP A 292 -4.43 18.15 2.18
N THR A 293 -4.09 17.09 1.46
CA THR A 293 -4.18 17.00 0.01
C THR A 293 -4.61 15.60 -0.40
N ALA A 294 -5.43 15.51 -1.45
CA ALA A 294 -5.70 14.24 -2.11
C ALA A 294 -4.46 13.76 -2.90
N THR A 295 -4.27 12.45 -2.96
CA THR A 295 -3.18 11.79 -3.70
C THR A 295 -3.80 11.00 -4.87
N TYR A 296 -3.19 11.04 -6.06
CA TYR A 296 -3.73 10.47 -7.32
C TYR A 296 -5.20 10.80 -7.57
N PRO A 297 -5.57 12.08 -7.60
CA PRO A 297 -6.92 12.39 -7.28
C PRO A 297 -7.83 12.03 -8.49
N GLY A 298 -8.99 11.44 -8.22
CA GLY A 298 -9.88 10.84 -9.22
C GLY A 298 -9.32 9.61 -9.96
N GLN A 299 -8.23 9.04 -9.44
CA GLN A 299 -7.75 7.70 -9.76
C GLN A 299 -7.74 6.90 -8.46
N LYS A 300 -7.93 5.59 -8.56
CA LYS A 300 -7.67 4.74 -7.39
C LYS A 300 -6.16 4.67 -7.14
N PRO A 301 -5.75 4.58 -5.88
CA PRO A 301 -6.57 4.55 -4.67
C PRO A 301 -6.95 5.95 -4.19
N ASP A 302 -8.14 6.06 -3.58
CA ASP A 302 -8.67 7.32 -3.05
C ASP A 302 -7.95 7.66 -1.74
N TRP A 303 -6.82 8.35 -1.84
CA TRP A 303 -5.99 8.70 -0.69
C TRP A 303 -6.08 10.17 -0.33
N VAL A 304 -5.97 10.44 0.97
CA VAL A 304 -5.72 11.77 1.51
C VAL A 304 -4.53 11.69 2.43
N ILE A 305 -3.55 12.57 2.21
CA ILE A 305 -2.46 12.80 3.13
C ILE A 305 -2.82 14.02 3.96
N GLY A 306 -2.94 13.80 5.27
CA GLY A 306 -3.15 14.85 6.24
C GLY A 306 -1.90 15.10 7.07
N VAL A 307 -1.74 16.33 7.53
CA VAL A 307 -0.75 16.71 8.55
C VAL A 307 -1.45 17.57 9.57
N CYS A 308 -1.22 17.30 10.85
CA CYS A 308 -1.74 18.12 11.94
C CYS A 308 -0.62 18.67 12.81
N VAL A 309 -0.71 19.95 13.17
CA VAL A 309 0.24 20.66 14.05
C VAL A 309 -0.53 21.23 15.24
N ASN A 310 0.06 21.19 16.42
CA ASN A 310 -0.56 21.84 17.59
C ASN A 310 -0.65 23.34 17.30
N ARG A 311 -1.85 23.91 17.41
CA ARG A 311 -2.11 25.30 17.01
C ARG A 311 -1.27 26.30 17.82
N GLU A 312 -1.04 26.04 19.10
CA GLU A 312 -0.25 26.93 19.97
C GLU A 312 1.21 26.96 19.53
N LEU A 313 1.76 25.82 19.12
CA LEU A 313 3.11 25.70 18.55
C LEU A 313 3.21 26.32 17.14
N ALA A 314 2.15 26.18 16.33
CA ALA A 314 2.08 26.81 15.01
C ALA A 314 2.00 28.35 15.09
N ALA A 315 1.37 28.90 16.13
CA ALA A 315 1.32 30.34 16.35
C ALA A 315 2.66 30.91 16.85
N ALA A 316 3.42 30.13 17.63
CA ALA A 316 4.73 30.53 18.16
C ALA A 316 5.86 30.50 17.12
N SER A 317 5.66 29.87 15.96
CA SER A 317 6.65 29.72 14.88
C SER A 317 6.52 30.78 13.77
N VAL A 318 5.65 31.78 13.96
CA VAL A 318 5.46 32.93 13.05
C VAL A 318 6.10 34.20 13.63
N ILE A 319 7.18 34.06 14.41
CA ILE A 319 8.01 35.17 14.92
C ILE A 319 9.42 35.01 14.35
#